data_AF-A0A5D8ZWK8-F1
#
_entry.id   AF-A0A5D8ZWK8-F1
#
_cell.length_a   1.000
_cell.length_b   1.000
_cell.length_c   1.000
_cell.angle_alpha   90.00
_cell.angle_beta   90.00
_cell.angle_gamma   90.00
#
_symmetry.space_group_name_H-M   'P 1'
#
loop_
_entity.id
_entity.type
_entity.pdbx_description
1 polymer ?
#
loop_
_entity_poly.entity_id
_entity_poly.type
_entity_poly.pdbx_seq_one_letter_code
_entity_poly.pdbx_strand_id
1 'polypeptide(L)'
;MSNENFNPLELLRTKFRYPFPTLKNPHADQLQEITENQWIDGEYMWLYQNNPDLRKKYKKTKTAHIAAQWFPTASAERFRPICRLMLWTLYNDDLYEESKPDDIDDVHAQSIAILNGEMSVSQSTIPLASMLASLRQELLQFIPKESMYRFTQMISRYFSGLKKEQEYKKNKMFPTTAECIVLREDSICLYPFLQLTEVETGITLPPEIHDHPVIRRLQALACHLVTFFNEVQSVVKDEATDSIYYNIVKVIQNEHSISLEEACLEDLRLHNEDLKEFIALQASLPDFGIWHEAVVNWVHYMSMVLSGWKNISTKLDRYNAMEFPQTNELKERLSQF
;
A
#
# COMPACT_ATOMS: atom_id res chain seq x y z
N MET A 1 -16.25 -30.99 13.27
CA MET A 1 -14.91 -31.24 13.86
C MET A 1 -14.34 -29.88 14.17
N SER A 2 -13.95 -29.64 15.41
CA SER A 2 -13.49 -28.33 15.89
C SER A 2 -12.18 -27.92 15.21
N ASN A 3 -12.16 -26.76 14.53
CA ASN A 3 -10.97 -26.12 13.98
C ASN A 3 -10.05 -25.60 15.10
N GLU A 4 -9.46 -26.49 15.88
CA GLU A 4 -8.35 -26.14 16.75
C GLU A 4 -7.07 -26.12 15.91
N ASN A 5 -6.55 -24.90 15.66
CA ASN A 5 -5.19 -24.54 15.19
C ASN A 5 -5.00 -23.98 13.77
N PHE A 6 -6.02 -23.49 13.05
CA PHE A 6 -5.72 -22.66 11.87
C PHE A 6 -5.23 -21.26 12.29
N ASN A 7 -4.00 -20.90 11.89
CA ASN A 7 -3.40 -19.60 12.15
C ASN A 7 -3.01 -18.91 10.82
N PRO A 8 -3.75 -17.87 10.37
CA PRO A 8 -3.42 -17.13 9.15
C PRO A 8 -1.98 -16.61 9.11
N LEU A 9 -1.41 -16.19 10.25
CA LEU A 9 -0.02 -15.71 10.31
C LEU A 9 1.00 -16.81 10.06
N GLU A 10 0.71 -18.05 10.47
CA GLU A 10 1.58 -19.19 10.17
C GLU A 10 1.56 -19.51 8.66
N LEU A 11 0.39 -19.41 8.03
CA LEU A 11 0.24 -19.57 6.59
C LEU A 11 1.09 -18.54 5.82
N LEU A 12 0.99 -17.25 6.19
CA LEU A 12 1.81 -16.18 5.60
C LEU A 12 3.31 -16.42 5.70
N ARG A 13 3.77 -16.88 6.87
CA ARG A 13 5.21 -17.12 7.11
C ARG A 13 5.73 -18.30 6.29
N THR A 14 4.97 -19.39 6.22
CA THR A 14 5.45 -20.68 5.71
C THR A 14 5.10 -20.96 4.24
N LYS A 15 3.98 -20.42 3.74
CA LYS A 15 3.44 -20.77 2.42
C LYS A 15 3.52 -19.65 1.38
N PHE A 16 3.34 -18.39 1.75
CA PHE A 16 3.57 -17.28 0.82
C PHE A 16 5.06 -17.16 0.53
N ARG A 17 5.48 -17.50 -0.69
CA ARG A 17 6.90 -17.54 -1.08
C ARG A 17 7.12 -16.68 -2.31
N TYR A 18 8.16 -15.86 -2.25
CA TYR A 18 8.60 -15.01 -3.34
C TYR A 18 10.04 -15.40 -3.68
N PRO A 19 10.37 -15.70 -4.95
CA PRO A 19 11.72 -16.10 -5.37
C PRO A 19 12.63 -14.89 -5.65
N PHE A 20 12.33 -13.73 -5.07
CA PHE A 20 13.04 -12.48 -5.31
C PHE A 20 13.93 -12.13 -4.11
N PRO A 21 15.08 -11.48 -4.34
CA PRO A 21 15.94 -11.04 -3.24
C PRO A 21 15.27 -9.92 -2.46
N THR A 22 15.45 -9.94 -1.14
CA THR A 22 15.07 -8.82 -0.27
C THR A 22 16.29 -7.95 -0.02
N LEU A 23 16.19 -6.67 -0.37
CA LEU A 23 17.15 -5.65 0.02
C LEU A 23 16.49 -4.63 0.96
N LYS A 24 17.31 -3.84 1.64
CA LYS A 24 16.86 -2.75 2.51
C LYS A 24 17.76 -1.54 2.28
N ASN A 25 17.16 -0.38 2.06
CA ASN A 25 17.87 0.88 1.88
C ASN A 25 18.80 1.16 3.08
N PRO A 26 20.10 1.46 2.86
CA PRO A 26 21.04 1.74 3.93
C PRO A 26 20.72 3.03 4.71
N HIS A 27 19.88 3.91 4.15
CA HIS A 27 19.47 5.17 4.78
C HIS A 27 18.17 5.06 5.60
N ALA A 28 17.63 3.85 5.80
CA ALA A 28 16.39 3.63 6.53
C ALA A 28 16.38 4.26 7.93
N ASP A 29 17.45 4.02 8.71
CA ASP A 29 17.51 4.48 10.10
C ASP A 29 17.62 6.02 10.17
N GLN A 30 18.42 6.61 9.28
CA GLN A 30 18.55 8.07 9.14
C GLN A 30 17.21 8.73 8.80
N LEU A 31 16.49 8.20 7.80
CA LEU A 31 15.21 8.77 7.40
C LEU A 31 14.09 8.47 8.40
N GLN A 32 14.20 7.38 9.15
CA GLN A 32 13.28 7.10 10.25
C GLN A 32 13.44 8.13 11.37
N GLU A 33 14.66 8.53 11.71
CA GLU A 33 14.90 9.59 12.69
C GLU A 33 14.30 10.93 12.24
N ILE A 34 14.46 11.28 10.96
CA ILE A 34 13.81 12.47 10.37
C ILE A 34 12.28 12.35 10.45
N THR A 35 11.75 11.19 10.10
CA THR A 35 10.31 10.91 10.16
C THR A 35 9.75 11.13 11.56
N GLU A 36 10.44 10.65 12.59
CA GLU A 36 9.96 10.75 13.97
C GLU A 36 10.12 12.15 14.56
N ASN A 37 11.28 12.77 14.34
CA ASN A 37 11.67 13.97 15.07
C ASN A 37 11.35 15.26 14.30
N GLN A 38 11.48 15.26 12.98
CA GLN A 38 11.22 16.45 12.16
C GLN A 38 9.78 16.46 11.63
N TRP A 39 9.28 15.32 11.20
CA TRP A 39 7.93 15.24 10.62
C TRP A 39 6.87 15.03 11.68
N ILE A 40 6.86 13.89 12.38
CA ILE A 40 5.82 13.55 13.37
C ILE A 40 5.83 14.54 14.54
N ASP A 41 7.00 14.85 15.11
CA ASP A 41 7.13 15.75 16.26
C ASP A 41 7.25 17.24 15.91
N GLY A 42 7.44 17.55 14.63
CA GLY A 42 7.62 18.90 14.14
C GLY A 42 6.51 19.29 13.18
N GLU A 43 6.78 19.17 11.87
CA GLU A 43 5.92 19.63 10.76
C GLU A 43 4.46 19.19 10.89
N TYR A 44 4.22 17.99 11.41
CA TYR A 44 2.91 17.33 11.47
C TYR A 44 2.42 17.10 12.89
N MET A 45 3.05 17.70 13.91
CA MET A 45 2.67 17.50 15.31
C MET A 45 1.18 17.78 15.55
N TRP A 46 0.63 18.77 14.84
CA TRP A 46 -0.77 19.15 14.93
C TRP A 46 -1.75 18.02 14.56
N LEU A 47 -1.36 17.08 13.67
CA LEU A 47 -2.15 15.88 13.34
C LEU A 47 -2.32 14.93 14.53
N TYR A 48 -1.46 15.07 15.55
CA TYR A 48 -1.37 14.15 16.67
C TYR A 48 -1.64 14.81 18.03
N GLN A 49 -1.83 16.13 18.08
CA GLN A 49 -1.98 16.89 19.34
C GLN A 49 -3.10 16.35 20.22
N ASN A 50 -4.22 15.94 19.61
CA ASN A 50 -5.39 15.41 20.32
C ASN A 50 -5.38 13.88 20.41
N ASN A 51 -4.34 13.21 19.91
CA ASN A 51 -4.25 11.75 19.88
C ASN A 51 -2.79 11.27 20.08
N PRO A 52 -2.28 11.30 21.32
CA PRO A 52 -0.90 10.90 21.61
C PRO A 52 -0.63 9.41 21.35
N ASP A 53 -1.67 8.56 21.42
CA ASP A 53 -1.56 7.14 21.09
C ASP A 53 -1.34 6.94 19.59
N LEU A 54 -2.03 7.70 18.74
CA LEU A 54 -1.77 7.72 17.30
C LEU A 54 -0.33 8.15 16.99
N ARG A 55 0.17 9.19 17.68
CA ARG A 55 1.59 9.60 17.56
C ARG A 55 2.54 8.45 17.86
N LYS A 56 2.29 7.75 18.99
CA LYS A 56 3.11 6.62 19.44
C LYS A 56 3.02 5.46 18.45
N LYS A 57 1.83 5.16 17.90
CA LYS A 57 1.61 4.17 16.85
C LYS A 57 2.52 4.46 15.65
N TYR A 58 2.44 5.64 15.05
CA TYR A 58 3.23 5.96 13.85
C TYR A 58 4.74 5.94 14.05
N LYS A 59 5.23 6.32 15.23
CA LYS A 59 6.65 6.16 15.57
C LYS A 59 7.07 4.69 15.69
N LYS A 60 6.19 3.82 16.20
CA LYS A 60 6.44 2.37 16.28
C LYS A 60 6.30 1.65 14.94
N THR A 61 5.46 2.15 14.02
CA THR A 61 5.27 1.55 12.69
C THR A 61 6.54 1.56 11.84
N LYS A 62 7.46 2.51 12.10
CA LYS A 62 8.74 2.64 11.39
C LYS A 62 8.57 2.72 9.87
N THR A 63 7.75 3.67 9.41
CA THR A 63 7.36 3.81 7.99
C THR A 63 8.54 3.93 7.02
N ALA A 64 9.65 4.55 7.41
CA ALA A 64 10.85 4.59 6.58
C ALA A 64 11.49 3.20 6.42
N HIS A 65 11.38 2.31 7.40
CA HIS A 65 11.85 0.92 7.26
C HIS A 65 10.98 0.09 6.33
N ILE A 66 9.68 0.39 6.24
CA ILE A 66 8.76 -0.22 5.27
C ILE A 66 9.18 0.24 3.86
N ALA A 67 9.25 1.55 3.65
CA ALA A 67 9.65 2.14 2.37
C ALA A 67 11.05 1.67 1.92
N ALA A 68 11.97 1.44 2.86
CA ALA A 68 13.34 1.02 2.56
C ALA A 68 13.44 -0.35 1.89
N GLN A 69 12.43 -1.20 2.00
CA GLN A 69 12.41 -2.49 1.30
C GLN A 69 11.79 -2.41 -0.08
N TRP A 70 11.11 -1.30 -0.39
CA TRP A 70 10.52 -1.03 -1.70
C TRP A 70 11.45 -0.20 -2.58
N PHE A 71 12.27 0.64 -1.95
CA PHE A 71 13.26 1.52 -2.60
C PHE A 71 14.67 1.27 -2.03
N PRO A 72 15.25 0.09 -2.25
CA PRO A 72 16.42 -0.38 -1.53
C PRO A 72 17.76 0.26 -1.93
N THR A 73 17.83 0.95 -3.07
CA THR A 73 19.07 1.49 -3.64
C THR A 73 19.02 2.99 -3.93
N ALA A 74 17.85 3.64 -3.81
CA ALA A 74 17.75 5.09 -3.87
C ALA A 74 18.70 5.77 -2.88
N SER A 75 19.34 6.86 -3.32
CA SER A 75 20.12 7.73 -2.43
C SER A 75 19.23 8.32 -1.34
N ALA A 76 19.81 8.77 -0.22
CA ALA A 76 19.04 9.38 0.87
C ALA A 76 18.10 10.52 0.40
N GLU A 77 18.56 11.35 -0.56
CA GLU A 77 17.79 12.46 -1.11
C GLU A 77 16.58 11.98 -1.94
N ARG A 78 16.79 10.98 -2.79
CA ARG A 78 15.73 10.35 -3.60
C ARG A 78 14.77 9.53 -2.75
N PHE A 79 15.26 8.93 -1.67
CA PHE A 79 14.47 8.09 -0.78
C PHE A 79 13.56 8.90 0.16
N ARG A 80 13.95 10.14 0.50
CA ARG A 80 13.16 11.05 1.37
C ARG A 80 11.70 11.22 0.95
N PRO A 81 11.36 11.60 -0.31
CA PRO A 81 9.96 11.71 -0.73
C PRO A 81 9.20 10.39 -0.63
N ILE A 82 9.87 9.25 -0.84
CA ILE A 82 9.24 7.93 -0.71
C ILE A 82 8.83 7.64 0.75
N CYS A 83 9.70 7.97 1.72
CA CYS A 83 9.35 7.85 3.14
C CYS A 83 8.16 8.74 3.51
N ARG A 84 8.09 9.95 2.93
CA ARG A 84 6.96 10.86 3.14
C ARG A 84 5.67 10.31 2.55
N LEU A 85 5.73 9.74 1.33
CA LEU A 85 4.59 9.07 0.71
C LEU A 85 4.13 7.85 1.53
N MET A 86 5.06 7.05 2.08
CA MET A 86 4.70 5.92 2.93
C MET A 86 4.00 6.37 4.23
N LEU A 87 4.50 7.45 4.86
CA LEU A 87 3.82 8.05 6.01
C LEU A 87 2.43 8.59 5.62
N TRP A 88 2.32 9.30 4.50
CA TRP A 88 1.06 9.79 3.97
C TRP A 88 0.06 8.65 3.75
N THR A 89 0.50 7.57 3.11
CA THR A 89 -0.36 6.43 2.73
C THR A 89 -0.99 5.81 3.96
N LEU A 90 -0.19 5.48 4.99
CA LEU A 90 -0.71 4.85 6.20
C LEU A 90 -1.62 5.79 7.00
N TYR A 91 -1.28 7.09 7.08
CA TYR A 91 -2.14 8.07 7.76
C TYR A 91 -3.45 8.29 7.01
N ASN A 92 -3.38 8.40 5.68
CA ASN A 92 -4.57 8.54 4.85
C ASN A 92 -5.49 7.33 4.99
N ASP A 93 -4.93 6.12 4.96
CA ASP A 93 -5.69 4.89 5.15
C ASP A 93 -6.39 4.86 6.52
N ASP A 94 -5.66 5.06 7.63
CA ASP A 94 -6.24 5.12 8.98
C ASP A 94 -7.33 6.20 9.12
N LEU A 95 -7.14 7.37 8.50
CA LEU A 95 -8.08 8.50 8.62
C LEU A 95 -9.38 8.23 7.87
N TYR A 96 -9.28 7.59 6.70
CA TYR A 96 -10.39 7.43 5.79
C TYR A 96 -10.97 5.99 5.77
N GLU A 97 -10.42 5.05 6.54
CA GLU A 97 -10.94 3.66 6.71
C GLU A 97 -12.38 3.62 7.27
N GLU A 98 -12.83 4.65 8.00
CA GLU A 98 -14.20 4.75 8.55
C GLU A 98 -14.97 6.02 8.08
N SER A 99 -14.43 6.75 7.10
CA SER A 99 -15.05 7.98 6.60
C SER A 99 -16.25 7.73 5.68
N LYS A 100 -17.17 8.70 5.59
CA LYS A 100 -18.31 8.58 4.66
C LYS A 100 -17.83 8.76 3.22
N PRO A 101 -18.46 8.10 2.22
CA PRO A 101 -18.10 8.27 0.81
C PRO A 101 -18.08 9.71 0.31
N ASP A 102 -19.01 10.56 0.77
CA ASP A 102 -19.08 11.97 0.38
C ASP A 102 -17.87 12.78 0.90
N ASP A 103 -17.27 12.36 2.02
CA ASP A 103 -16.07 13.00 2.58
C ASP A 103 -14.81 12.64 1.74
N ILE A 104 -14.85 11.55 0.97
CA ILE A 104 -13.73 11.10 0.11
C ILE A 104 -13.62 11.96 -1.15
N ASP A 105 -14.73 12.41 -1.74
CA ASP A 105 -14.70 13.19 -2.99
C ASP A 105 -13.97 14.53 -2.81
N ASP A 106 -14.23 15.22 -1.70
CA ASP A 106 -13.56 16.49 -1.38
C ASP A 106 -12.06 16.28 -1.12
N VAL A 107 -11.71 15.20 -0.42
CA VAL A 107 -10.32 14.86 -0.12
C VAL A 107 -9.56 14.47 -1.38
N HIS A 108 -10.20 13.69 -2.24
CA HIS A 108 -9.70 13.29 -3.54
C HIS A 108 -9.41 14.52 -4.40
N ALA A 109 -10.40 15.39 -4.59
CA ALA A 109 -10.25 16.59 -5.42
C ALA A 109 -9.11 17.50 -4.93
N GLN A 110 -9.05 17.78 -3.62
CA GLN A 110 -8.00 18.63 -3.06
C GLN A 110 -6.62 17.98 -3.11
N SER A 111 -6.51 16.68 -2.83
CA SER A 111 -5.24 15.96 -2.91
C SER A 111 -4.65 16.02 -4.32
N ILE A 112 -5.48 15.81 -5.34
CA ILE A 112 -5.07 15.88 -6.74
C ILE A 112 -4.69 17.31 -7.14
N ALA A 113 -5.48 18.31 -6.75
CA ALA A 113 -5.17 19.71 -7.04
C ALA A 113 -3.83 20.13 -6.41
N ILE A 114 -3.53 19.70 -5.17
CA ILE A 114 -2.25 19.97 -4.53
C ILE A 114 -1.09 19.29 -5.27
N LEU A 115 -1.24 18.01 -5.63
CA LEU A 115 -0.21 17.25 -6.35
C LEU A 115 0.05 17.80 -7.77
N ASN A 116 -0.97 18.33 -8.44
CA ASN A 116 -0.81 19.06 -9.70
C ASN A 116 -0.15 20.44 -9.50
N GLY A 117 -0.25 21.02 -8.30
CA GLY A 117 0.20 22.38 -7.99
C GLY A 117 -0.84 23.45 -8.35
N GLU A 118 -2.10 23.06 -8.42
CA GLU A 118 -3.27 23.90 -8.70
C GLU A 118 -3.88 24.48 -7.41
N MET A 119 -3.55 23.90 -6.25
CA MET A 119 -4.01 24.33 -4.93
C MET A 119 -2.84 24.47 -3.95
N SER A 120 -2.81 25.58 -3.21
CA SER A 120 -1.84 25.79 -2.13
C SER A 120 -2.35 25.22 -0.79
N VAL A 121 -1.43 25.00 0.16
CA VAL A 121 -1.78 24.52 1.51
C VAL A 121 -2.79 25.45 2.21
N SER A 122 -2.66 26.77 2.03
CA SER A 122 -3.57 27.74 2.67
C SER A 122 -4.99 27.75 2.09
N GLN A 123 -5.19 27.19 0.89
CA GLN A 123 -6.50 27.07 0.25
C GLN A 123 -7.18 25.74 0.59
N SER A 124 -6.40 24.77 1.07
CA SER A 124 -6.89 23.42 1.34
C SER A 124 -7.47 23.31 2.74
N THR A 125 -8.49 22.47 2.87
CA THR A 125 -9.11 22.10 4.15
C THR A 125 -8.73 20.69 4.61
N ILE A 126 -8.02 19.90 3.79
CA ILE A 126 -7.67 18.52 4.12
C ILE A 126 -6.47 18.46 5.05
N PRO A 127 -6.43 17.51 5.99
CA PRO A 127 -5.40 17.52 7.01
C PRO A 127 -4.01 17.21 6.46
N LEU A 128 -3.92 16.46 5.36
CA LEU A 128 -2.65 16.04 4.77
C LEU A 128 -2.11 17.00 3.70
N ALA A 129 -2.69 18.20 3.55
CA ALA A 129 -2.34 19.15 2.50
C ALA A 129 -0.85 19.54 2.49
N SER A 130 -0.28 19.85 3.67
CA SER A 130 1.13 20.24 3.79
C SER A 130 2.08 19.09 3.46
N MET A 131 1.68 17.85 3.75
CA MET A 131 2.45 16.65 3.44
C MET A 131 2.48 16.38 1.94
N LEU A 132 1.33 16.49 1.26
CA LEU A 132 1.24 16.37 -0.19
C LEU A 132 2.00 17.49 -0.93
N ALA A 133 1.93 18.73 -0.45
CA ALA A 133 2.67 19.85 -1.03
C ALA A 133 4.19 19.64 -0.93
N SER A 134 4.66 19.18 0.24
CA SER A 134 6.08 18.85 0.46
C SER A 134 6.52 17.68 -0.40
N LEU A 135 5.71 16.62 -0.47
CA LEU A 135 5.96 15.45 -1.32
C LEU A 135 6.13 15.86 -2.78
N ARG A 136 5.20 16.67 -3.31
CA ARG A 136 5.29 17.18 -4.68
C ARG A 136 6.58 17.95 -4.92
N GLN A 137 6.94 18.87 -4.02
CA GLN A 137 8.16 19.68 -4.14
C GLN A 137 9.42 18.81 -4.12
N GLU A 138 9.45 17.78 -3.27
CA GLU A 138 10.57 16.83 -3.18
C GLU A 138 10.65 15.95 -4.44
N LEU A 139 9.53 15.39 -4.91
CA LEU A 139 9.50 14.54 -6.11
C LEU A 139 9.93 15.27 -7.38
N LEU A 140 9.49 16.51 -7.59
CA LEU A 140 9.85 17.31 -8.77
C LEU A 140 11.35 17.64 -8.89
N GLN A 141 12.16 17.35 -7.88
CA GLN A 141 13.61 17.43 -7.96
C GLN A 141 14.24 16.21 -8.66
N PHE A 142 13.52 15.08 -8.73
CA PHE A 142 14.06 13.81 -9.21
C PHE A 142 13.32 13.22 -10.40
N ILE A 143 12.06 13.60 -10.61
CA ILE A 143 11.22 13.13 -11.71
C ILE A 143 10.64 14.30 -12.51
N PRO A 144 10.46 14.15 -13.83
CA PRO A 144 9.88 15.18 -14.66
C PRO A 144 8.37 15.32 -14.42
N LYS A 145 7.78 16.40 -14.94
CA LYS A 145 6.35 16.72 -14.74
C LYS A 145 5.42 15.64 -15.27
N GLU A 146 5.82 14.98 -16.35
CA GLU A 146 5.07 13.88 -16.96
C GLU A 146 4.99 12.66 -16.03
N SER A 147 6.08 12.36 -15.32
CA SER A 147 6.11 11.31 -14.29
C SER A 147 5.31 11.70 -13.06
N MET A 148 5.38 12.97 -12.64
CA MET A 148 4.54 13.51 -11.57
C MET A 148 3.05 13.39 -11.94
N TYR A 149 2.67 13.68 -13.19
CA TYR A 149 1.31 13.52 -13.67
C TYR A 149 0.85 12.06 -13.58
N ARG A 150 1.65 11.10 -14.06
CA ARG A 150 1.34 9.66 -13.92
C ARG A 150 1.17 9.26 -12.46
N PHE A 151 2.06 9.71 -11.57
CA PHE A 151 1.96 9.47 -10.13
C PHE A 151 0.64 10.01 -9.57
N THR A 152 0.28 11.25 -9.89
CA THR A 152 -1.00 11.87 -9.46
C THR A 152 -2.20 11.08 -9.98
N GLN A 153 -2.17 10.56 -11.22
CA GLN A 153 -3.24 9.69 -11.71
C GLN A 153 -3.36 8.39 -10.91
N MET A 154 -2.26 7.82 -10.42
CA MET A 154 -2.32 6.63 -9.56
C MET A 154 -2.86 6.94 -8.16
N ILE A 155 -2.58 8.13 -7.62
CA ILE A 155 -3.24 8.60 -6.37
C ILE A 155 -4.74 8.80 -6.61
N SER A 156 -5.14 9.32 -7.77
CA SER A 156 -6.55 9.48 -8.15
C SER A 156 -7.28 8.13 -8.26
N ARG A 157 -6.61 7.15 -8.86
CA ARG A 157 -7.06 5.75 -8.92
C ARG A 157 -7.26 5.17 -7.52
N TYR A 158 -6.34 5.44 -6.60
CA TYR A 158 -6.46 5.01 -5.20
C TYR A 158 -7.69 5.58 -4.50
N PHE A 159 -7.93 6.89 -4.58
CA PHE A 159 -9.14 7.49 -3.98
C PHE A 159 -10.43 6.92 -4.57
N SER A 160 -10.44 6.65 -5.88
CA SER A 160 -11.58 5.99 -6.53
C SER A 160 -11.82 4.58 -5.99
N GLY A 161 -10.74 3.83 -5.72
CA GLY A 161 -10.79 2.51 -5.07
C GLY A 161 -11.30 2.59 -3.63
N LEU A 162 -10.78 3.53 -2.84
CA LEU A 162 -11.18 3.76 -1.45
C LEU A 162 -12.67 4.10 -1.34
N LYS A 163 -13.19 4.92 -2.25
CA LYS A 163 -14.63 5.23 -2.30
C LYS A 163 -15.48 3.97 -2.52
N LYS A 164 -15.11 3.14 -3.49
CA LYS A 164 -15.82 1.87 -3.76
C LYS A 164 -15.74 0.93 -2.56
N GLU A 165 -14.57 0.80 -1.94
CA GLU A 165 -14.38 0.01 -0.73
C GLU A 165 -15.36 0.42 0.38
N GLN A 166 -15.51 1.73 0.61
CA GLN A 166 -16.46 2.23 1.59
C GLN A 166 -17.92 1.96 1.22
N GLU A 167 -18.28 2.02 -0.05
CA GLU A 167 -19.63 1.67 -0.50
C GLU A 167 -19.96 0.21 -0.20
N TYR A 168 -19.04 -0.73 -0.46
CA TYR A 168 -19.23 -2.15 -0.13
C TYR A 168 -19.30 -2.39 1.39
N LYS A 169 -18.39 -1.80 2.16
CA LYS A 169 -18.37 -1.90 3.64
C LYS A 169 -19.65 -1.34 4.25
N LYS A 170 -20.08 -0.14 3.84
CA LYS A 170 -21.31 0.51 4.32
C LYS A 170 -22.57 -0.29 4.02
N ASN A 171 -22.66 -0.84 2.81
CA ASN A 171 -23.83 -1.62 2.38
C ASN A 171 -23.77 -3.09 2.83
N LYS A 172 -22.68 -3.51 3.49
CA LYS A 172 -22.45 -4.90 3.93
C LYS A 172 -22.61 -5.91 2.79
N MET A 173 -22.10 -5.56 1.61
CA MET A 173 -22.21 -6.38 0.41
C MET A 173 -20.88 -7.05 0.10
N PHE A 174 -20.90 -8.32 -0.28
CA PHE A 174 -19.75 -8.98 -0.86
C PHE A 174 -19.79 -8.83 -2.39
N PRO A 175 -18.71 -8.33 -3.04
CA PRO A 175 -18.53 -8.53 -4.48
C PRO A 175 -18.28 -10.02 -4.79
N THR A 176 -18.24 -10.40 -6.07
CA THR A 176 -17.65 -11.70 -6.45
C THR A 176 -16.13 -11.67 -6.24
N THR A 177 -15.50 -12.83 -6.13
CA THR A 177 -14.05 -12.99 -5.96
C THR A 177 -13.28 -12.31 -7.09
N ALA A 178 -13.71 -12.52 -8.33
CA ALA A 178 -13.10 -11.90 -9.51
C ALA A 178 -13.23 -10.36 -9.49
N GLU A 179 -14.40 -9.83 -9.12
CA GLU A 179 -14.59 -8.39 -8.98
C GLU A 179 -13.76 -7.81 -7.82
N CYS A 180 -13.69 -8.51 -6.69
CA CYS A 180 -12.94 -8.08 -5.51
C CYS A 180 -11.44 -7.91 -5.83
N ILE A 181 -10.84 -8.84 -6.57
CA ILE A 181 -9.44 -8.75 -6.98
C ILE A 181 -9.18 -7.45 -7.76
N VAL A 182 -10.01 -7.17 -8.78
CA VAL A 182 -9.90 -5.94 -9.60
C VAL A 182 -10.14 -4.69 -8.77
N LEU A 183 -11.12 -4.73 -7.86
CA LEU A 183 -11.46 -3.64 -6.97
C LEU A 183 -10.31 -3.32 -5.98
N ARG A 184 -9.61 -4.34 -5.50
CA ARG A 184 -8.46 -4.20 -4.59
C ARG A 184 -7.20 -3.70 -5.28
N GLU A 185 -7.05 -3.88 -6.60
CA GLU A 185 -5.98 -3.21 -7.37
C GLU A 185 -5.99 -1.69 -7.15
N ASP A 186 -7.19 -1.11 -7.06
CA ASP A 186 -7.38 0.33 -6.89
C ASP A 186 -7.15 0.73 -5.43
N SER A 187 -7.63 -0.02 -4.44
CA SER A 187 -7.61 0.43 -3.03
C SER A 187 -6.35 0.06 -2.23
N ILE A 188 -5.52 -0.90 -2.68
CA ILE A 188 -4.28 -1.29 -1.97
C ILE A 188 -3.16 -0.21 -1.99
N CYS A 189 -3.33 0.84 -2.81
CA CYS A 189 -2.40 1.98 -2.92
C CYS A 189 -0.96 1.62 -3.34
N LEU A 190 -0.76 0.54 -4.10
CA LEU A 190 0.58 0.14 -4.56
C LEU A 190 1.03 0.87 -5.85
N TYR A 191 0.10 1.13 -6.78
CA TYR A 191 0.39 1.79 -8.05
C TYR A 191 1.19 3.11 -7.94
N PRO A 192 0.89 4.02 -7.00
CA PRO A 192 1.69 5.24 -6.82
C PRO A 192 3.18 4.94 -6.59
N PHE A 193 3.51 3.90 -5.82
CA PHE A 193 4.89 3.50 -5.58
C PHE A 193 5.54 2.87 -6.82
N LEU A 194 4.81 2.03 -7.56
CA LEU A 194 5.30 1.45 -8.81
C LEU A 194 5.60 2.54 -9.86
N GLN A 195 4.81 3.62 -9.88
CA GLN A 195 5.08 4.75 -10.77
C GLN A 195 6.36 5.52 -10.38
N LEU A 196 6.72 5.49 -9.10
CA LEU A 196 7.90 6.16 -8.57
C LEU A 196 9.18 5.32 -8.68
N THR A 197 9.17 4.13 -9.30
CA THR A 197 10.42 3.37 -9.56
C THR A 197 11.44 4.17 -10.39
N GLU A 198 11.04 5.24 -11.09
CA GLU A 198 11.97 6.21 -11.71
C GLU A 198 12.85 6.96 -10.67
N VAL A 199 12.34 7.16 -9.45
CA VAL A 199 13.10 7.73 -8.33
C VAL A 199 14.22 6.78 -7.91
N GLU A 200 13.91 5.47 -7.83
CA GLU A 200 14.86 4.39 -7.49
C GLU A 200 15.94 4.24 -8.57
N THR A 201 15.53 4.15 -9.83
CA THR A 201 16.44 3.85 -10.96
C THR A 201 17.16 5.08 -11.50
N GLY A 202 16.62 6.29 -11.28
CA GLY A 202 17.09 7.52 -11.90
C GLY A 202 16.80 7.63 -13.40
N ILE A 203 16.00 6.71 -13.95
CA ILE A 203 15.69 6.65 -15.38
C ILE A 203 14.19 6.89 -15.57
N THR A 204 13.84 7.90 -16.35
CA THR A 204 12.47 8.11 -16.82
C THR A 204 12.22 7.29 -18.07
N LEU A 205 11.26 6.36 -17.99
CA LEU A 205 10.83 5.57 -19.14
C LEU A 205 9.82 6.36 -19.99
N PRO A 206 9.84 6.21 -21.32
CA PRO A 206 8.89 6.88 -22.21
C PRO A 206 7.45 6.35 -22.02
N PRO A 207 6.42 7.16 -22.34
CA PRO A 207 5.01 6.79 -22.13
C PRO A 207 4.60 5.45 -22.76
N GLU A 208 5.12 5.13 -23.94
CA GLU A 208 4.80 3.91 -24.68
C GLU A 208 5.18 2.64 -23.91
N ILE A 209 6.18 2.72 -23.03
CA ILE A 209 6.59 1.61 -22.16
C ILE A 209 5.64 1.47 -20.97
N HIS A 210 5.25 2.59 -20.34
CA HIS A 210 4.23 2.56 -19.26
C HIS A 210 2.89 2.02 -19.77
N ASP A 211 2.55 2.31 -21.04
CA ASP A 211 1.32 1.87 -21.68
C ASP A 211 1.40 0.46 -22.28
N HIS A 212 2.60 -0.14 -22.32
CA HIS A 212 2.78 -1.45 -22.92
C HIS A 212 2.00 -2.53 -22.14
N PRO A 213 1.22 -3.41 -22.80
CA PRO A 213 0.34 -4.37 -22.12
C PRO A 213 1.05 -5.27 -21.09
N VAL A 214 2.26 -5.74 -21.42
CA VAL A 214 3.07 -6.56 -20.50
C VAL A 214 3.46 -5.79 -19.23
N ILE A 215 3.77 -4.50 -19.35
CA ILE A 215 4.16 -3.67 -18.20
C ILE A 215 2.96 -3.40 -17.30
N ARG A 216 1.81 -3.05 -17.89
CA ARG A 216 0.56 -2.89 -17.15
C ARG A 216 0.14 -4.19 -16.45
N ARG A 217 0.28 -5.34 -17.11
CA ARG A 217 -0.03 -6.65 -16.50
C ARG A 217 0.91 -6.97 -15.34
N LEU A 218 2.21 -6.72 -15.48
CA LEU A 218 3.17 -6.88 -14.38
C LEU A 218 2.81 -5.99 -13.18
N GLN A 219 2.41 -4.74 -13.39
CA GLN A 219 1.96 -3.87 -12.30
C GLN A 219 0.68 -4.39 -11.62
N ALA A 220 -0.32 -4.83 -12.40
CA ALA A 220 -1.55 -5.42 -11.85
C ALA A 220 -1.25 -6.68 -11.03
N LEU A 221 -0.42 -7.59 -11.55
CA LEU A 221 0.04 -8.78 -10.83
C LEU A 221 0.78 -8.41 -9.54
N ALA A 222 1.63 -7.38 -9.54
CA ALA A 222 2.29 -6.91 -8.34
C ALA A 222 1.29 -6.41 -7.28
N CYS A 223 0.25 -5.67 -7.70
CA CYS A 223 -0.85 -5.26 -6.84
C CYS A 223 -1.60 -6.47 -6.26
N HIS A 224 -1.97 -7.44 -7.10
CA HIS A 224 -2.66 -8.66 -6.64
C HIS A 224 -1.85 -9.41 -5.59
N LEU A 225 -0.55 -9.60 -5.83
CA LEU A 225 0.33 -10.34 -4.92
C LEU A 225 0.46 -9.66 -3.55
N VAL A 226 0.59 -8.33 -3.52
CA VAL A 226 0.58 -7.56 -2.27
C VAL A 226 -0.78 -7.65 -1.58
N THR A 227 -1.87 -7.55 -2.35
CA THR A 227 -3.24 -7.68 -1.86
C THR A 227 -3.45 -9.05 -1.21
N PHE A 228 -3.30 -10.18 -1.91
CA PHE A 228 -3.53 -11.53 -1.35
C PHE A 228 -2.78 -11.75 -0.02
N PHE A 229 -1.52 -11.29 0.06
CA PHE A 229 -0.78 -11.34 1.32
C PHE A 229 -1.45 -10.49 2.42
N ASN A 230 -1.88 -9.27 2.09
CA ASN A 230 -2.57 -8.37 3.02
C ASN A 230 -3.92 -8.93 3.48
N GLU A 231 -4.69 -9.57 2.60
CA GLU A 231 -6.02 -10.12 2.91
C GLU A 231 -5.96 -11.18 4.02
N VAL A 232 -5.01 -12.12 3.91
CA VAL A 232 -4.77 -13.12 4.95
C VAL A 232 -4.19 -12.49 6.22
N GLN A 233 -3.42 -11.39 6.09
CA GLN A 233 -2.84 -10.68 7.24
C GLN A 233 -3.90 -9.91 8.03
N SER A 234 -4.86 -9.28 7.35
CA SER A 234 -5.88 -8.44 7.97
C SER A 234 -7.14 -9.20 8.38
N VAL A 235 -7.38 -10.42 7.86
CA VAL A 235 -8.67 -11.11 8.02
C VAL A 235 -9.18 -11.20 9.47
N VAL A 236 -8.29 -11.44 10.44
CA VAL A 236 -8.67 -11.51 11.86
C VAL A 236 -9.05 -10.14 12.43
N LYS A 237 -8.37 -9.07 11.99
CA LYS A 237 -8.74 -7.68 12.31
C LYS A 237 -10.12 -7.37 11.71
N ASP A 238 -10.32 -7.71 10.45
CA ASP A 238 -11.53 -7.39 9.70
C ASP A 238 -12.77 -8.10 10.28
N GLU A 239 -12.62 -9.35 10.74
CA GLU A 239 -13.66 -10.07 11.49
C GLU A 239 -13.97 -9.42 12.84
N ALA A 240 -12.95 -8.93 13.54
CA ALA A 240 -13.10 -8.29 14.84
C ALA A 240 -13.79 -6.92 14.75
N THR A 241 -13.68 -6.23 13.62
CA THR A 241 -14.24 -4.88 13.38
C THR A 241 -15.49 -4.88 12.48
N ASP A 242 -16.07 -6.05 12.15
CA ASP A 242 -17.20 -6.19 11.21
C ASP A 242 -16.96 -5.50 9.85
N SER A 243 -15.71 -5.52 9.37
CA SER A 243 -15.25 -4.86 8.13
C SER A 243 -14.96 -5.84 6.99
N ILE A 244 -15.52 -7.05 7.06
CA ILE A 244 -15.19 -8.21 6.22
C ILE A 244 -15.59 -8.11 4.74
N TYR A 245 -16.44 -7.15 4.36
CA TYR A 245 -17.19 -7.13 3.08
C TYR A 245 -16.34 -6.83 1.83
N TYR A 246 -15.07 -6.48 2.01
CA TYR A 246 -14.14 -6.15 0.93
C TYR A 246 -12.83 -6.93 0.99
N ASN A 247 -12.74 -7.92 1.90
CA ASN A 247 -11.56 -8.75 2.07
C ASN A 247 -11.68 -10.00 1.17
N ILE A 248 -10.68 -10.31 0.33
CA ILE A 248 -10.77 -11.39 -0.68
C ILE A 248 -11.00 -12.75 -0.02
N VAL A 249 -10.32 -13.04 1.10
CA VAL A 249 -10.53 -14.30 1.84
C VAL A 249 -11.99 -14.41 2.29
N LYS A 250 -12.57 -13.33 2.80
CA LYS A 250 -13.97 -13.32 3.26
C LYS A 250 -14.96 -13.37 2.11
N VAL A 251 -14.63 -12.75 0.97
CA VAL A 251 -15.41 -12.86 -0.27
C VAL A 251 -15.43 -14.30 -0.78
N ILE A 252 -14.27 -14.95 -0.91
CA ILE A 252 -14.14 -16.37 -1.27
C ILE A 252 -14.95 -17.24 -0.32
N GLN A 253 -14.83 -17.00 0.98
CA GLN A 253 -15.54 -17.74 2.01
C GLN A 253 -17.06 -17.64 1.83
N ASN A 254 -17.56 -16.42 1.58
CA ASN A 254 -18.98 -16.15 1.36
C ASN A 254 -19.48 -16.76 0.04
N GLU A 255 -18.75 -16.56 -1.06
CA GLU A 255 -19.13 -17.01 -2.40
C GLU A 255 -19.19 -18.54 -2.50
N HIS A 256 -18.24 -19.24 -1.88
CA HIS A 256 -18.14 -20.70 -1.96
C HIS A 256 -18.72 -21.43 -0.73
N SER A 257 -19.14 -20.72 0.31
CA SER A 257 -19.65 -21.30 1.56
C SER A 257 -18.68 -22.31 2.20
N ILE A 258 -17.40 -21.96 2.25
CA ILE A 258 -16.31 -22.79 2.79
C ILE A 258 -15.80 -22.27 4.14
N SER A 259 -14.92 -23.03 4.80
CA SER A 259 -14.27 -22.58 6.03
C SER A 259 -13.26 -21.46 5.77
N LEU A 260 -12.88 -20.73 6.83
CA LEU A 260 -11.85 -19.68 6.73
C LEU A 260 -10.50 -20.24 6.28
N GLU A 261 -10.13 -21.43 6.77
CA GLU A 261 -8.92 -22.12 6.35
C GLU A 261 -8.93 -22.44 4.86
N GLU A 262 -10.02 -23.02 4.35
CA GLU A 262 -10.18 -23.33 2.93
C GLU A 262 -10.16 -22.05 2.08
N ALA A 263 -10.76 -20.96 2.55
CA ALA A 263 -10.73 -19.68 1.85
C ALA A 263 -9.31 -19.06 1.80
N CYS A 264 -8.55 -19.11 2.89
CA CYS A 264 -7.15 -18.69 2.88
C CYS A 264 -6.26 -19.57 1.98
N LEU A 265 -6.56 -20.86 1.88
CA LEU A 265 -5.85 -21.76 0.97
C LEU A 265 -6.18 -21.48 -0.49
N GLU A 266 -7.41 -21.08 -0.79
CA GLU A 266 -7.81 -20.66 -2.13
C GLU A 266 -7.22 -19.30 -2.51
N ASP A 267 -7.18 -18.33 -1.60
CA ASP A 267 -6.45 -17.06 -1.77
C ASP A 267 -4.95 -17.32 -2.08
N LEU A 268 -4.31 -18.21 -1.32
CA LEU A 268 -2.94 -18.64 -1.59
C LEU A 268 -2.78 -19.32 -2.95
N ARG A 269 -3.78 -20.08 -3.42
CA ARG A 269 -3.76 -20.70 -4.75
C ARG A 269 -3.74 -19.62 -5.84
N LEU A 270 -4.63 -18.63 -5.74
CA LEU A 270 -4.70 -17.48 -6.65
C LEU A 270 -3.39 -16.68 -6.64
N HIS A 271 -2.85 -16.37 -5.46
CA HIS A 271 -1.53 -15.76 -5.31
C HIS A 271 -0.44 -16.54 -6.07
N ASN A 272 -0.40 -17.86 -5.95
CA ASN A 272 0.63 -18.66 -6.61
C ASN A 272 0.47 -18.70 -8.14
N GLU A 273 -0.75 -18.60 -8.65
CA GLU A 273 -1.01 -18.49 -10.09
C GLU A 273 -0.53 -17.15 -10.66
N ASP A 274 -0.88 -16.04 -10.00
CA ASP A 274 -0.42 -14.71 -10.38
C ASP A 274 1.10 -14.57 -10.25
N LEU A 275 1.71 -15.17 -9.23
CA LEU A 275 3.16 -15.18 -9.07
C LEU A 275 3.85 -15.95 -10.21
N LYS A 276 3.27 -17.09 -10.61
CA LYS A 276 3.78 -17.87 -11.74
C LYS A 276 3.71 -17.08 -13.04
N GLU A 277 2.61 -16.35 -13.27
CA GLU A 277 2.48 -15.47 -14.43
C GLU A 277 3.49 -14.32 -14.38
N PHE A 278 3.65 -13.66 -13.22
CA PHE A 278 4.60 -12.57 -13.04
C PHE A 278 6.02 -13.01 -13.39
N ILE A 279 6.46 -14.16 -12.89
CA ILE A 279 7.80 -14.71 -13.15
C ILE A 279 7.96 -15.04 -14.65
N ALA A 280 6.92 -15.61 -15.28
CA ALA A 280 6.97 -15.91 -16.70
C ALA A 280 7.13 -14.62 -17.53
N LEU A 281 6.32 -13.60 -17.27
CA LEU A 281 6.40 -12.31 -17.96
C LEU A 281 7.72 -11.58 -17.71
N GLN A 282 8.23 -11.61 -16.49
CA GLN A 282 9.55 -11.05 -16.15
C GLN A 282 10.67 -11.75 -16.92
N ALA A 283 10.59 -13.08 -17.09
CA ALA A 283 11.59 -13.85 -17.82
C ALA A 283 11.47 -13.72 -19.35
N SER A 284 10.30 -13.34 -19.87
CA SER A 284 10.01 -13.24 -21.31
C SER A 284 9.55 -11.84 -21.71
N LEU A 285 10.24 -10.81 -21.23
CA LEU A 285 9.94 -9.43 -21.61
C LEU A 285 10.10 -9.23 -23.12
N PRO A 286 9.22 -8.43 -23.76
CA PRO A 286 9.41 -7.98 -25.12
C PRO A 286 10.74 -7.23 -25.32
N ASP A 287 11.20 -7.16 -26.55
CA ASP A 287 12.29 -6.27 -26.91
C ASP A 287 11.81 -4.81 -26.88
N PHE A 288 12.36 -4.02 -25.96
CA PHE A 288 12.08 -2.58 -25.82
C PHE A 288 13.18 -1.73 -26.49
N GLY A 289 14.01 -2.33 -27.33
CA GLY A 289 15.09 -1.66 -28.06
C GLY A 289 16.09 -1.02 -27.11
N ILE A 290 16.39 0.26 -27.33
CA ILE A 290 17.32 1.03 -26.50
C ILE A 290 16.92 1.11 -25.02
N TRP A 291 15.65 0.86 -24.70
CA TRP A 291 15.12 0.90 -23.34
C TRP A 291 15.12 -0.46 -22.64
N HIS A 292 15.51 -1.54 -23.31
CA HIS A 292 15.37 -2.91 -22.78
C HIS A 292 16.02 -3.09 -21.40
N GLU A 293 17.28 -2.68 -21.24
CA GLU A 293 17.98 -2.79 -19.94
C GLU A 293 17.29 -1.98 -18.83
N ALA A 294 16.79 -0.78 -19.16
CA ALA A 294 16.07 0.05 -18.20
C ALA A 294 14.75 -0.59 -17.76
N VAL A 295 14.03 -1.24 -18.70
CA VAL A 295 12.80 -1.97 -18.40
C VAL A 295 13.08 -3.22 -17.57
N VAL A 296 14.11 -4.00 -17.91
CA VAL A 296 14.53 -5.17 -17.11
C VAL A 296 14.81 -4.75 -15.67
N ASN A 297 15.56 -3.67 -15.49
CA ASN A 297 15.87 -3.13 -14.16
C ASN A 297 14.60 -2.65 -13.43
N TRP A 298 13.71 -1.95 -14.12
CA TRP A 298 12.45 -1.46 -13.55
C TRP A 298 11.54 -2.61 -13.08
N VAL A 299 11.40 -3.68 -13.89
CA VAL A 299 10.66 -4.90 -13.51
C VAL A 299 11.35 -5.65 -12.38
N HIS A 300 12.69 -5.64 -12.34
CA HIS A 300 13.45 -6.20 -11.21
C HIS A 300 13.08 -5.50 -9.89
N TYR A 301 13.09 -4.17 -9.83
CA TYR A 301 12.70 -3.45 -8.62
C TYR A 301 11.23 -3.68 -8.21
N MET A 302 10.32 -3.82 -9.18
CA MET A 302 8.94 -4.21 -8.88
C MET A 302 8.88 -5.57 -8.16
N SER A 303 9.67 -6.56 -8.60
CA SER A 303 9.74 -7.87 -7.94
C SER A 303 10.30 -7.79 -6.50
N MET A 304 11.19 -6.83 -6.25
CA MET A 304 11.78 -6.62 -4.92
C MET A 304 10.74 -6.08 -3.93
N VAL A 305 9.81 -5.22 -4.36
CA VAL A 305 8.70 -4.72 -3.54
C VAL A 305 7.90 -5.89 -2.94
N LEU A 306 7.64 -6.94 -3.71
CA LEU A 306 6.89 -8.13 -3.26
C LEU A 306 7.60 -8.86 -2.12
N SER A 307 8.91 -9.14 -2.30
CA SER A 307 9.69 -9.80 -1.24
C SER A 307 9.90 -8.90 -0.02
N GLY A 308 10.05 -7.60 -0.25
CA GLY A 308 10.19 -6.57 0.78
C GLY A 308 8.94 -6.47 1.63
N TRP A 309 7.75 -6.45 1.01
CA TRP A 309 6.47 -6.46 1.72
C TRP A 309 6.33 -7.68 2.63
N LYS A 310 6.59 -8.88 2.12
CA LYS A 310 6.58 -10.08 2.97
C LYS A 310 7.59 -9.98 4.12
N ASN A 311 8.82 -9.58 3.82
CA ASN A 311 9.90 -9.57 4.79
C ASN A 311 9.65 -8.55 5.90
N ILE A 312 9.18 -7.34 5.57
CA ILE A 312 8.80 -6.36 6.57
C ILE A 312 7.60 -6.85 7.39
N SER A 313 6.54 -7.38 6.78
CA SER A 313 5.34 -7.82 7.51
C SER A 313 5.61 -9.00 8.45
N THR A 314 6.44 -9.96 8.04
CA THR A 314 6.74 -11.15 8.87
C THR A 314 7.83 -10.92 9.92
N LYS A 315 8.76 -9.98 9.71
CA LYS A 315 9.82 -9.65 10.69
C LYS A 315 9.43 -8.51 11.60
N LEU A 316 8.66 -7.54 11.10
CA LEU A 316 8.08 -6.54 11.97
C LEU A 316 7.08 -7.17 12.92
N ASP A 317 6.58 -8.40 12.81
CA ASP A 317 5.83 -9.04 13.91
C ASP A 317 6.59 -9.04 15.27
N ARG A 318 7.93 -9.02 15.28
CA ARG A 318 8.71 -8.78 16.53
C ARG A 318 8.59 -7.36 17.08
N TYR A 319 8.12 -6.41 16.28
CA TYR A 319 7.93 -4.98 16.54
C TYR A 319 6.44 -4.50 16.43
N ASN A 320 5.59 -5.24 15.72
CA ASN A 320 4.13 -5.13 15.50
C ASN A 320 3.36 -6.02 16.48
N ALA A 321 4.05 -6.80 17.33
CA ALA A 321 3.47 -7.36 18.55
C ALA A 321 2.92 -6.27 19.51
N MET A 322 3.09 -4.99 19.18
CA MET A 322 2.36 -3.89 19.80
C MET A 322 1.16 -3.49 18.95
N GLU A 323 0.01 -4.04 19.35
CA GLU A 323 -1.26 -3.32 19.43
C GLU A 323 -1.92 -2.95 18.08
N PHE A 324 -2.53 -3.93 17.40
CA PHE A 324 -3.97 -3.73 17.20
C PHE A 324 -4.56 -3.69 18.62
N PRO A 325 -5.29 -2.63 19.02
CA PRO A 325 -5.89 -2.61 20.35
C PRO A 325 -6.51 -3.97 20.61
N GLN A 326 -6.21 -4.59 21.76
CA GLN A 326 -6.90 -5.82 22.11
C GLN A 326 -8.39 -5.54 21.89
N THR A 327 -9.06 -6.40 21.14
CA THR A 327 -10.44 -6.26 20.65
C THR A 327 -11.45 -5.86 21.73
N ASN A 328 -11.07 -6.00 23.00
CA ASN A 328 -11.80 -5.56 24.18
C ASN A 328 -11.80 -4.03 24.40
N GLU A 329 -10.73 -3.29 24.10
CA GLU A 329 -10.67 -1.82 24.30
C GLU A 329 -11.53 -1.05 23.29
N LEU A 330 -11.64 -1.54 22.04
CA LEU A 330 -12.52 -0.96 21.02
C LEU A 330 -14.00 -1.24 21.30
N LYS A 331 -14.33 -2.43 21.84
CA LYS A 331 -15.69 -2.78 22.27
C LYS A 331 -16.16 -1.96 23.47
N GLU A 332 -15.29 -1.68 24.43
CA GLU A 332 -15.66 -0.83 25.58
C GLU A 332 -15.94 0.62 25.18
N ARG A 333 -15.17 1.19 24.24
CA ARG A 333 -15.36 2.59 23.78
C ARG A 333 -16.63 2.80 22.94
N LEU A 334 -17.08 1.80 22.19
CA LEU A 334 -18.32 1.87 21.40
C LEU A 334 -19.59 1.62 22.23
N SER A 335 -19.45 1.13 23.47
CA SER A 335 -20.59 0.93 24.39
C SER A 335 -20.90 2.15 25.27
N GLN A 336 -20.15 3.25 25.12
CA GLN A 336 -20.27 4.48 25.92
C GLN A 336 -20.73 5.71 25.13
N PHE A 337 -21.25 5.54 23.90
CA PHE A 337 -21.90 6.61 23.13
C PHE A 337 -23.32 6.24 22.71
#